data_AF-A0A9E3BQJ8-F1
#
_entry.id   AF-A0A9E3BQJ8-F1
#
_cell.length_a   1.000
_cell.length_b   1.000
_cell.length_c   1.000
_cell.angle_alpha   90.00
_cell.angle_beta   90.00
_cell.angle_gamma   90.00
#
_symmetry.space_group_name_H-M   'P 1'
#
loop_
_entity.id
_entity.type
_entity.pdbx_description
1 polymer ?
#
loop_
_entity_poly.entity_id
_entity_poly.type
_entity_poly.pdbx_seq_one_letter_code
_entity_poly.pdbx_strand_id
1 'polypeptide(L)'
;MSRAFVREDSGEHVPPGRFGLPPQDDPSFDAAAARALLEAARDANTASAEAATGYLWGEPRLRRHVRRLLREAEELPENEQDLRFIRVARRFLAAG
;
A
#
# COMPACT_ATOMS: atom_id res chain seq x y z
N MET A 1 -0.39 -9.16 35.40
CA MET A 1 -0.79 -9.74 34.11
C MET A 1 -1.42 -8.65 33.27
N SER A 2 -0.60 -7.84 32.59
CA SER A 2 -1.03 -6.90 31.56
C SER A 2 0.00 -7.00 30.47
N ARG A 3 -0.35 -7.65 29.35
CA ARG A 3 0.52 -7.69 28.19
C ARG A 3 0.52 -6.27 27.63
N ALA A 4 1.58 -5.53 27.93
CA ALA A 4 1.94 -4.38 27.15
C ALA A 4 2.08 -4.85 25.70
N PHE A 5 1.06 -4.62 24.90
CA PHE A 5 1.24 -4.61 23.46
C PHE A 5 1.93 -3.30 23.15
N VAL A 6 3.26 -3.35 23.19
CA VAL A 6 4.10 -2.39 22.49
C VAL A 6 3.66 -2.51 21.02
N ARG A 7 2.80 -1.57 20.60
CA ARG A 7 2.65 -1.28 19.18
C ARG A 7 3.94 -0.58 18.82
N GLU A 8 4.91 -1.38 18.40
CA GLU A 8 6.19 -0.90 17.89
C GLU A 8 5.85 0.00 16.71
N ASP A 9 5.97 1.30 16.97
CA ASP A 9 5.84 2.38 16.02
C ASP A 9 6.80 2.09 14.87
N SER A 10 6.25 1.46 13.82
CA SER A 10 7.04 0.98 12.70
C SER A 10 7.27 2.15 11.77
N GLY A 11 8.33 2.90 12.05
CA GLY A 11 9.12 3.62 11.06
C GLY A 11 8.63 5.02 10.68
N GLU A 12 8.62 5.95 11.62
CA GLU A 12 8.78 7.37 11.28
C GLU A 12 10.27 7.64 10.95
N HIS A 13 10.67 7.35 9.71
CA HIS A 13 11.79 8.06 9.08
C HIS A 13 11.62 8.05 7.54
N VAL A 14 11.06 9.13 6.99
CA VAL A 14 11.08 9.42 5.55
C VAL A 14 11.83 10.76 5.38
N PRO A 15 13.03 10.79 4.75
CA PRO A 15 13.12 11.04 3.29
C PRO A 15 14.40 10.49 2.56
N PRO A 16 14.54 10.55 1.20
CA PRO A 16 13.58 10.99 0.17
C PRO A 16 13.37 9.97 -0.97
N GLY A 17 12.11 9.64 -1.17
CA GLY A 17 11.51 9.23 -2.43
C GLY A 17 10.01 9.43 -2.24
N ARG A 18 9.26 9.86 -3.27
CA ARG A 18 7.81 10.21 -3.15
C ARG A 18 6.97 9.14 -2.43
N PHE A 19 7.47 7.90 -2.32
CA PHE A 19 6.76 6.73 -1.85
C PHE A 19 7.32 6.06 -0.57
N GLY A 20 8.41 6.58 0.03
CA GLY A 20 8.92 6.06 1.32
C GLY A 20 9.17 4.55 1.37
N LEU A 21 9.76 3.97 0.31
CA LEU A 21 9.96 2.52 0.19
C LEU A 21 11.16 2.05 1.04
N PRO A 22 11.05 0.90 1.74
CA PRO A 22 12.21 0.26 2.38
C PRO A 22 13.18 -0.30 1.31
N PRO A 23 14.34 -0.85 1.72
CA PRO A 23 15.22 -1.59 0.82
C PRO A 23 14.49 -2.74 0.10
N GLN A 24 14.90 -3.07 -1.12
CA GLN A 24 14.20 -4.05 -1.96
C GLN A 24 14.28 -5.50 -1.43
N ASP A 25 15.33 -5.81 -0.67
CA ASP A 25 15.53 -7.08 0.02
C ASP A 25 14.78 -7.17 1.36
N ASP A 26 14.17 -6.07 1.82
CA ASP A 26 13.36 -6.05 3.03
C ASP A 26 12.04 -6.84 2.82
N PRO A 27 11.69 -7.76 3.74
CA PRO A 27 10.43 -8.52 3.65
C PRO A 27 9.15 -7.66 3.61
N SER A 28 9.22 -6.41 4.07
CA SER A 28 8.13 -5.44 4.05
C SER A 28 8.00 -4.68 2.72
N PHE A 29 8.99 -4.79 1.81
CA PHE A 29 9.02 -4.06 0.55
C PHE A 29 7.76 -4.28 -0.29
N ASP A 30 7.33 -5.53 -0.46
CA ASP A 30 6.12 -5.85 -1.23
C ASP A 30 4.86 -5.18 -0.65
N ALA A 31 4.77 -5.08 0.68
CA ALA A 31 3.64 -4.41 1.34
C ALA A 31 3.69 -2.88 1.13
N ALA A 32 4.87 -2.28 1.24
CA ALA A 32 5.07 -0.85 1.00
C ALA A 32 4.82 -0.49 -0.47
N ALA A 33 5.34 -1.29 -1.41
CA ALA A 33 5.15 -1.12 -2.84
C ALA A 33 3.68 -1.21 -3.26
N ALA A 34 2.94 -2.16 -2.68
CA ALA A 34 1.51 -2.27 -2.90
C ALA A 34 0.77 -0.99 -2.49
N ARG A 35 1.07 -0.44 -1.31
CA ARG A 35 0.48 0.84 -0.86
C ARG A 35 0.87 2.00 -1.78
N ALA A 36 2.15 2.11 -2.12
CA ALA A 36 2.68 3.15 -3.00
C ALA A 36 1.98 3.19 -4.37
N LEU A 37 1.78 2.03 -5.01
CA LEU A 37 1.07 1.94 -6.29
C LEU A 37 -0.38 2.42 -6.18
N LEU A 38 -1.09 2.06 -5.11
CA LEU A 38 -2.47 2.49 -4.88
C LEU A 38 -2.57 4.00 -4.62
N GLU A 39 -1.69 4.54 -3.78
CA GLU A 39 -1.64 5.98 -3.50
C GLU A 39 -1.30 6.78 -4.76
N ALA A 40 -0.32 6.33 -5.53
CA ALA A 40 0.04 6.98 -6.79
C ALA A 40 -1.10 6.95 -7.83
N ALA A 41 -1.81 5.82 -7.92
CA ALA A 41 -2.91 5.66 -8.86
C ALA A 41 -4.14 6.52 -8.50
N ARG A 42 -4.34 6.86 -7.21
CA ARG A 42 -5.35 7.85 -6.80
C ARG A 42 -5.10 9.23 -7.41
N ASP A 43 -3.83 9.58 -7.59
CA ASP A 43 -3.38 10.85 -8.17
C ASP A 43 -3.05 10.74 -9.68
N ALA A 44 -3.48 9.65 -10.34
CA ALA A 44 -3.15 9.35 -11.74
C ALA A 44 -1.64 9.32 -12.06
N ASN A 45 -0.80 9.03 -11.08
CA ASN A 45 0.67 9.00 -11.21
C ASN A 45 1.25 7.58 -11.05
N THR A 46 0.58 6.57 -11.60
CA THR A 46 1.00 5.17 -11.49
C THR A 46 2.42 4.94 -12.03
N ALA A 47 2.79 5.59 -13.14
CA ALA A 47 4.10 5.44 -13.78
C ALA A 47 5.27 5.75 -12.83
N SER A 48 5.14 6.78 -11.98
CA SER A 48 6.18 7.11 -11.00
C SER A 48 6.35 6.03 -9.93
N ALA A 49 5.25 5.41 -9.50
CA ALA A 49 5.30 4.33 -8.50
C ALA A 49 5.80 3.01 -9.09
N GLU A 50 5.46 2.71 -10.34
CA GLU A 50 6.03 1.56 -11.04
C GLU A 50 7.55 1.70 -11.19
N ALA A 51 8.03 2.88 -11.58
CA ALA A 51 9.47 3.16 -11.66
C ALA A 51 10.17 3.04 -10.29
N ALA A 52 9.53 3.49 -9.21
CA ALA A 52 10.12 3.46 -7.86
C ALA A 52 10.12 2.06 -7.23
N THR A 53 9.09 1.26 -7.48
CA THR A 53 8.92 -0.07 -6.87
C THR A 53 9.49 -1.19 -7.73
N GLY A 54 9.65 -0.98 -9.03
CA GLY A 54 9.97 -2.01 -10.01
C GLY A 54 8.79 -2.94 -10.34
N TYR A 55 7.62 -2.74 -9.72
CA TYR A 55 6.42 -3.53 -9.97
C TYR A 55 5.46 -2.79 -10.89
N LEU A 56 4.81 -3.54 -11.79
CA LEU A 56 3.77 -2.99 -12.67
C LEU A 56 2.41 -2.94 -11.97
N TRP A 57 1.52 -2.10 -12.47
CA TRP A 57 0.12 -2.09 -12.09
C TRP A 57 -0.52 -3.46 -12.33
N GLY A 58 -1.20 -4.00 -11.31
CA GLY A 58 -1.82 -5.32 -11.36
C GLY A 58 -0.89 -6.49 -11.03
N GLU A 59 0.36 -6.23 -10.63
CA GLU A 59 1.37 -7.25 -10.30
C GLU A 59 0.81 -8.40 -9.42
N PRO A 60 0.84 -9.66 -9.91
CA PRO A 60 0.33 -10.82 -9.18
C PRO A 60 0.91 -11.00 -7.77
N ARG A 61 2.21 -10.72 -7.57
CA ARG A 61 2.86 -10.85 -6.25
C ARG A 61 2.27 -9.91 -5.21
N LEU A 62 1.76 -8.75 -5.61
CA LEU A 62 1.21 -7.74 -4.72
C LEU A 62 -0.26 -7.97 -4.35
N ARG A 63 -0.98 -8.85 -5.06
CA ARG A 63 -2.43 -9.07 -4.86
C ARG A 63 -2.79 -9.42 -3.42
N ARG A 64 -1.98 -10.21 -2.73
CA ARG A 64 -2.23 -10.55 -1.31
C ARG A 64 -2.19 -9.31 -0.40
N HIS A 65 -1.26 -8.39 -0.66
CA HIS A 65 -1.11 -7.16 0.12
C HIS A 65 -2.23 -6.17 -0.22
N VAL A 66 -2.58 -6.04 -1.50
CA VAL A 66 -3.68 -5.18 -1.96
C VAL A 66 -5.03 -5.65 -1.40
N ARG A 67 -5.30 -6.96 -1.37
CA ARG A 67 -6.52 -7.49 -0.73
C ARG A 67 -6.59 -7.14 0.76
N ARG A 68 -5.47 -7.23 1.48
CA ARG A 68 -5.40 -6.85 2.90
C ARG A 68 -5.71 -5.35 3.07
N LEU A 69 -5.06 -4.49 2.30
CA LEU A 69 -5.30 -3.04 2.33
C LEU A 69 -6.74 -2.66 1.96
N LEU A 70 -7.32 -3.35 0.96
CA LEU A 70 -8.72 -3.16 0.59
C LEU A 70 -9.66 -3.53 1.73
N ARG A 71 -9.45 -4.70 2.35
CA ARG A 71 -10.24 -5.15 3.50
C ARG A 71 -10.13 -4.18 4.67
N GLU A 72 -8.92 -3.75 5.02
CA GLU A 72 -8.67 -2.75 6.07
C GLU A 72 -9.44 -1.45 5.79
N ALA A 73 -9.43 -0.97 4.54
CA ALA A 73 -10.17 0.23 4.14
C ALA A 73 -11.70 0.05 4.18
N GLU A 74 -12.21 -1.12 3.80
CA GLU A 74 -13.65 -1.45 3.82
C GLU A 74 -14.19 -1.71 5.24
N GLU A 75 -13.33 -2.09 6.19
CA GLU A 75 -13.69 -2.32 7.59
C GLU A 75 -13.81 -1.03 8.42
N LEU A 76 -13.39 0.12 7.88
CA LEU A 76 -13.59 1.42 8.53
C LEU A 76 -15.08 1.84 8.53
N PRO A 77 -15.52 2.64 9.51
CA PRO A 77 -16.84 3.28 9.48
C PRO A 77 -17.06 4.03 8.16
N GLU A 78 -18.27 4.01 7.60
CA GLU A 78 -18.56 4.58 6.27
C GLU A 78 -18.09 6.04 6.12
N ASN A 79 -18.19 6.84 7.18
CA ASN A 79 -17.76 8.25 7.20
C ASN A 79 -16.24 8.45 7.23
N GLU A 80 -15.46 7.40 7.48
CA GLU A 80 -14.00 7.37 7.51
C GLU A 80 -13.40 6.64 6.29
N GLN A 81 -14.23 5.95 5.51
CA GLN A 81 -13.76 5.20 4.34
C GLN A 81 -13.25 6.12 3.23
N ASP A 82 -12.02 5.84 2.79
CA ASP A 82 -11.48 6.45 1.58
C ASP A 82 -12.00 5.72 0.33
N LEU A 83 -13.16 6.15 -0.16
CA LEU A 83 -13.82 5.54 -1.33
C LEU A 83 -12.95 5.61 -2.60
N ARG A 84 -12.06 6.61 -2.72
CA ARG A 84 -11.13 6.69 -3.86
C ARG A 84 -10.07 5.60 -3.75
N PHE A 85 -9.48 5.41 -2.57
CA PHE A 85 -8.53 4.33 -2.32
C PHE A 85 -9.15 2.95 -2.57
N ILE A 86 -10.35 2.69 -2.04
CA ILE A 86 -11.10 1.43 -2.23
C ILE A 86 -11.31 1.14 -3.72
N ARG A 87 -11.77 2.14 -4.49
CA ARG A 87 -11.99 1.99 -5.94
C ARG A 87 -10.70 1.65 -6.68
N VAL A 88 -9.61 2.32 -6.35
CA VAL A 88 -8.29 2.11 -6.96
C VAL A 88 -7.74 0.72 -6.62
N ALA A 89 -7.89 0.25 -5.38
CA ALA A 89 -7.52 -1.09 -4.96
C ALA A 89 -8.31 -2.18 -5.70
N ARG A 90 -9.63 -2.01 -5.87
CA ARG A 90 -10.43 -2.91 -6.69
C ARG A 90 -9.97 -2.93 -8.16
N ARG A 91 -9.63 -1.75 -8.73
CA ARG A 91 -9.08 -1.66 -10.09
C ARG A 91 -7.73 -2.38 -10.23
N PHE A 92 -6.86 -2.29 -9.22
CA PHE A 92 -5.59 -3.01 -9.22
C PHE A 92 -5.82 -4.53 -9.32
N LEU A 93 -6.74 -5.06 -8.51
CA LEU A 93 -7.04 -6.49 -8.47
C LEU A 93 -7.73 -7.02 -9.74
N ALA A 94 -8.33 -6.14 -10.54
CA ALA A 94 -8.94 -6.48 -11.82
C ALA A 94 -7.96 -6.38 -13.01
N ALA A 95 -6.80 -5.76 -12.83
CA ALA A 95 -5.86 -5.48 -13.92
C ALA A 95 -4.87 -6.63 -14.22
N GLY A 96 -4.88 -7.70 -13.42
CA GLY A 96 -4.00 -8.87 -13.58
C GLY A 96 -4.60 -10.14 -13.02
#